data_AF-A0A7V3V1L5-F1
#
_entry.id   AF-A0A7V3V1L5-F1
#
_cell.length_a   1.000
_cell.length_b   1.000
_cell.length_c   1.000
_cell.angle_alpha   90.00
_cell.angle_beta   90.00
_cell.angle_gamma   90.00
#
_symmetry.space_group_name_H-M   'P 1'
#
loop_
_entity.id
_entity.type
_entity.pdbx_description
1 polymer ?
#
loop_
_entity_poly.entity_id
_entity_poly.type
_entity_poly.pdbx_seq_one_letter_code
_entity_poly.pdbx_strand_id
1 'polypeptide(L)'
;MPKDNFFLRQGVTLLELVVVIAIIAIVASIALPQFLRFKERALEKEAWTNLKLIQAAAWLYRIEYETYANLGDTSIVNRDLKLDLPLTSKLNYAITDASFENFWAWAKPKQGGGPGWKINANMDYPQKE
;
A
#
# COMPACT_ATOMS: atom_id res chain seq x y z
N MET A 1 -1.78 59.74 -18.10
CA MET A 1 -2.23 58.75 -19.11
C MET A 1 -2.61 57.47 -18.36
N PRO A 2 -3.89 57.08 -18.31
CA PRO A 2 -4.30 55.82 -17.70
C PRO A 2 -4.10 54.67 -18.71
N LYS A 3 -3.49 53.58 -18.26
CA LYS A 3 -3.42 52.33 -19.03
C LYS A 3 -4.74 51.58 -18.80
N ASP A 4 -5.52 51.47 -19.86
CA ASP A 4 -6.72 50.66 -19.93
C ASP A 4 -6.36 49.18 -19.83
N ASN A 5 -6.78 48.56 -18.73
CA ASN A 5 -6.62 47.12 -18.51
C ASN A 5 -7.56 46.38 -19.44
N PHE A 6 -7.01 45.80 -20.50
CA PHE A 6 -7.70 45.02 -21.53
C PHE A 6 -8.13 43.64 -20.97
N PHE A 7 -9.03 43.62 -19.98
CA PHE A 7 -9.74 42.40 -19.62
C PHE A 7 -10.83 42.18 -20.67
N LEU A 8 -10.46 41.48 -21.75
CA LEU A 8 -11.38 40.93 -22.73
C LEU A 8 -12.47 40.14 -22.00
N ARG A 9 -13.69 40.70 -21.92
CA ARG A 9 -14.87 39.97 -21.46
C ARG A 9 -15.28 38.95 -22.54
N GLN A 10 -14.63 37.80 -22.55
CA GLN A 10 -15.07 36.65 -23.34
C GLN A 10 -16.13 35.87 -22.55
N GLY A 11 -17.34 35.79 -23.09
CA GLY A 11 -18.40 34.95 -22.54
C GLY A 11 -18.20 33.51 -22.96
N VAL A 12 -18.06 32.60 -21.99
CA VAL A 12 -18.06 31.14 -22.24
C VAL A 12 -19.43 30.74 -22.75
N THR A 13 -19.50 30.00 -23.86
CA THR A 13 -20.78 29.49 -24.36
C THR A 13 -21.24 28.29 -23.53
N LEU A 14 -22.55 28.15 -23.30
CA LEU A 14 -23.11 26.97 -22.60
C LEU A 14 -22.72 25.67 -23.32
N LEU A 15 -22.63 25.70 -24.65
CA LEU A 15 -22.24 24.55 -25.46
C LEU A 15 -20.78 24.14 -25.23
N GLU A 16 -19.86 25.09 -25.12
CA GLU A 16 -18.45 24.81 -24.79
C GLU A 16 -18.32 24.04 -23.49
N LEU A 17 -19.04 24.48 -22.45
CA LEU A 17 -18.99 23.81 -21.16
C LEU A 17 -19.59 22.40 -21.23
N VAL A 18 -20.70 22.22 -21.95
CA VAL A 18 -21.40 20.92 -22.08
C VAL A 18 -20.57 19.89 -22.83
N VAL A 19 -19.90 20.27 -23.93
CA VAL A 19 -19.03 19.34 -24.67
C VAL A 19 -17.81 18.93 -23.85
N VAL A 20 -17.23 19.87 -23.09
CA VAL A 20 -16.06 19.57 -22.24
C VAL A 20 -16.41 18.58 -21.14
N ILE A 21 -17.52 18.78 -20.42
CA ILE A 21 -17.93 17.83 -19.37
C ILE A 21 -18.30 16.47 -19.95
N ALA A 22 -18.87 16.42 -21.17
CA ALA A 22 -19.19 15.17 -21.85
C ALA A 22 -17.91 14.36 -22.15
N ILE A 23 -16.86 15.02 -22.65
CA ILE A 23 -15.57 14.37 -22.92
C ILE A 23 -14.89 13.91 -21.62
N ILE A 24 -14.90 14.75 -20.57
CA ILE A 24 -14.33 14.39 -19.26
C ILE A 24 -15.05 13.17 -18.67
N ALA A 25 -16.38 13.09 -18.78
CA ALA A 25 -17.16 11.96 -18.28
C ALA A 25 -16.78 10.64 -18.96
N ILE A 26 -16.58 10.66 -20.29
CA ILE A 26 -16.15 9.49 -21.06
C ILE A 26 -14.76 9.03 -20.58
N VAL A 27 -13.78 9.93 -20.50
CA VAL A 27 -12.42 9.59 -20.04
C VAL A 27 -12.41 9.10 -18.60
N ALA A 28 -13.13 9.78 -17.69
CA ALA A 28 -13.20 9.42 -16.29
C ALA A 28 -13.79 8.01 -16.07
N SER A 29 -14.80 7.62 -16.86
CA SER A 29 -15.42 6.30 -16.78
C SER A 29 -14.45 5.14 -17.02
N ILE A 30 -13.43 5.33 -17.85
CA ILE A 30 -12.40 4.32 -18.16
C ILE A 30 -11.22 4.46 -17.18
N ALA A 31 -10.82 5.70 -16.86
CA ALA A 31 -9.65 5.98 -16.03
C ALA A 31 -9.84 5.55 -14.57
N LEU A 32 -11.03 5.78 -13.99
CA LEU A 32 -11.31 5.46 -12.59
C LEU A 32 -11.16 3.96 -12.26
N PRO A 33 -11.83 3.01 -12.95
CA PRO A 33 -11.68 1.59 -12.63
C PRO A 33 -10.25 1.09 -12.84
N GLN A 34 -9.54 1.60 -13.85
CA GLN A 34 -8.13 1.26 -14.07
C GLN A 34 -7.24 1.77 -12.94
N PHE A 35 -7.45 3.01 -12.48
CA PHE A 35 -6.70 3.59 -11.37
C PHE A 35 -6.87 2.81 -10.07
N LEU A 36 -8.09 2.36 -9.75
CA LEU A 36 -8.35 1.55 -8.56
C LEU A 36 -7.59 0.22 -8.60
N ARG A 37 -7.60 -0.48 -9.74
CA ARG A 37 -6.83 -1.72 -9.94
C ARG A 37 -5.33 -1.49 -9.83
N PHE A 38 -4.83 -0.38 -10.38
CA PHE A 38 -3.41 -0.03 -10.28
C PHE A 38 -3.00 0.21 -8.82
N LYS A 39 -3.82 0.94 -8.06
CA LYS A 39 -3.59 1.19 -6.63
C LYS A 39 -3.58 -0.11 -5.82
N GLU A 40 -4.48 -1.04 -6.09
CA GLU A 40 -4.49 -2.36 -5.43
C GLU A 40 -3.22 -3.17 -5.74
N ARG A 41 -2.82 -3.23 -7.01
CA ARG A 41 -1.58 -3.92 -7.41
C ARG A 41 -0.32 -3.29 -6.80
N ALA A 42 -0.30 -1.97 -6.64
CA ALA A 42 0.79 -1.28 -5.97
C ALA A 42 0.89 -1.68 -4.49
N LEU A 43 -0.24 -1.74 -3.79
CA LEU A 43 -0.31 -2.20 -2.39
C LEU A 43 0.11 -3.68 -2.26
N GLU A 44 -0.33 -4.53 -3.20
CA GLU A 44 0.07 -5.93 -3.23
C GLU A 44 1.59 -6.08 -3.38
N LYS A 45 2.19 -5.37 -4.34
CA LYS A 45 3.64 -5.40 -4.57
C LYS A 45 4.44 -4.88 -3.37
N GLU A 46 3.94 -3.84 -2.70
CA GLU A 46 4.52 -3.32 -1.46
C GLU A 46 4.47 -4.39 -0.35
N ALA A 47 3.29 -4.99 -0.13
CA ALA A 47 3.10 -6.04 0.85
C ALA A 47 4.07 -7.20 0.61
N TRP A 48 4.23 -7.63 -0.64
CA TRP A 48 5.07 -8.77 -0.97
C TRP A 48 6.54 -8.51 -0.69
N THR A 49 7.03 -7.34 -1.11
CA THR A 49 8.42 -6.94 -0.92
C THR A 49 8.75 -6.87 0.57
N ASN A 50 7.87 -6.24 1.36
CA ASN A 50 8.07 -6.07 2.80
C ASN A 50 7.92 -7.39 3.56
N LEU A 51 6.95 -8.24 3.21
CA LEU A 51 6.80 -9.56 3.83
C LEU A 51 8.01 -10.46 3.57
N LYS A 52 8.62 -10.38 2.39
CA LYS A 52 9.87 -11.10 2.11
C LYS A 52 11.05 -10.57 2.90
N LEU A 53 11.14 -9.25 3.09
CA LEU A 53 12.13 -8.65 3.96
C LEU A 53 11.97 -9.10 5.41
N ILE A 54 10.72 -9.12 5.92
CA ILE A 54 10.39 -9.63 7.25
C ILE A 54 10.76 -11.10 7.38
N GLN A 55 10.45 -11.93 6.38
CA GLN A 55 10.78 -13.36 6.41
C GLN A 55 12.28 -13.59 6.56
N ALA A 56 13.10 -12.87 5.77
CA ALA A 56 14.55 -12.97 5.87
C ALA A 56 15.07 -12.50 7.24
N ALA A 57 14.55 -11.38 7.76
CA ALA A 57 14.95 -10.86 9.06
C ALA A 57 14.51 -11.76 10.22
N ALA A 58 13.34 -12.39 10.12
CA ALA A 58 12.87 -13.37 11.09
C ALA A 58 13.77 -14.60 11.13
N TRP A 59 14.28 -15.07 9.97
CA TRP A 59 15.26 -16.15 9.92
C TRP A 59 16.57 -15.78 10.63
N LEU A 60 17.08 -14.57 10.40
CA LEU A 60 18.27 -14.09 11.11
C LEU A 60 18.04 -14.02 12.63
N TYR A 61 16.88 -13.51 13.04
CA TYR A 61 16.48 -13.46 14.44
C TYR A 61 16.45 -14.86 15.07
N ARG A 62 15.91 -15.86 14.36
CA ARG A 62 15.90 -17.25 14.84
C ARG A 62 17.29 -17.84 14.97
N ILE A 63 18.23 -17.49 14.08
CA ILE A 63 19.62 -17.95 14.21
C ILE A 63 20.25 -17.41 15.50
N GLU A 64 19.93 -16.17 15.88
CA GLU A 64 20.48 -15.52 17.08
C GLU A 64 19.82 -15.98 18.38
N TYR A 65 18.50 -16.19 18.38
CA TYR A 65 17.70 -16.42 19.59
C TYR A 65 17.02 -17.80 19.64
N GLU A 66 17.32 -18.69 18.70
CA GLU A 66 16.75 -20.04 18.53
C GLU A 66 15.23 -20.10 18.32
N THR A 67 14.53 -18.96 18.34
CA THR A 67 13.07 -18.85 18.20
C THR A 67 12.67 -17.65 17.35
N TYR A 68 11.47 -17.66 16.77
CA TYR A 68 10.90 -16.49 16.14
C TYR A 68 10.21 -15.58 17.17
N ALA A 69 10.21 -14.27 16.90
CA ALA A 69 9.54 -13.29 17.76
C ALA A 69 8.08 -13.04 17.33
N ASN A 70 7.21 -12.87 18.31
CA ASN A 70 5.82 -12.44 18.10
C ASN A 70 5.78 -10.91 18.18
N LEU A 71 5.41 -10.25 17.08
CA LEU A 71 5.58 -8.80 16.87
C LEU A 71 4.25 -8.21 16.40
N GLY A 72 3.58 -7.43 17.24
CA GLY A 72 2.17 -7.05 17.00
C GLY A 72 1.92 -5.96 15.95
N ASP A 73 2.94 -5.17 15.58
CA ASP A 73 2.79 -4.05 14.66
C ASP A 73 4.10 -3.68 13.94
N THR A 74 3.99 -2.81 12.93
CA THR A 74 5.14 -2.43 12.08
C THR A 74 6.25 -1.74 12.88
N SER A 75 5.94 -0.99 13.94
CA SER A 75 6.94 -0.30 14.76
C SER A 75 7.77 -1.30 15.56
N ILE A 76 7.09 -2.28 16.16
CA ILE A 76 7.73 -3.38 16.89
C ILE A 76 8.55 -4.25 15.93
N VAL A 77 8.02 -4.56 14.74
CA VAL A 77 8.76 -5.28 13.68
C VAL A 77 10.05 -4.55 13.31
N ASN A 78 9.99 -3.24 13.07
CA ASN A 78 11.16 -2.43 12.74
C ASN A 78 12.21 -2.44 13.85
N ARG A 79 11.78 -2.24 15.10
CA ARG A 79 12.69 -2.19 16.25
C ARG A 79 13.37 -3.53 16.51
N ASP A 80 12.61 -4.62 16.54
CA ASP A 80 13.10 -5.90 17.03
C ASP A 80 13.79 -6.72 15.92
N LEU A 81 13.38 -6.55 14.66
CA LEU A 81 14.05 -7.15 13.49
C LEU A 81 15.04 -6.23 12.80
N LYS A 82 15.25 -5.01 13.32
CA LYS A 82 16.18 -4.00 12.76
C LYS A 82 15.86 -3.68 11.30
N LEU A 83 14.58 -3.47 11.00
CA LEU A 83 14.06 -3.11 9.66
C LEU A 83 13.57 -1.67 9.62
N ASP A 84 13.51 -1.10 8.42
CA ASP A 84 12.97 0.25 8.14
C ASP A 84 11.72 0.18 7.25
N LEU A 85 10.69 -0.53 7.70
CA LEU A 85 9.41 -0.59 6.99
C LEU A 85 8.63 0.73 7.13
N PRO A 86 7.90 1.15 6.09
CA PRO A 86 7.18 2.43 6.10
C PRO A 86 6.04 2.46 7.13
N LEU A 87 6.17 3.28 8.17
CA LEU A 87 5.12 3.47 9.18
C LEU A 87 3.90 4.24 8.65
N THR A 88 4.07 5.02 7.58
CA THR A 88 3.00 5.75 6.91
C THR A 88 2.21 4.89 5.91
N SER A 89 2.66 3.65 5.67
CA SER A 89 1.96 2.72 4.78
C SER A 89 0.53 2.47 5.26
N LYS A 90 -0.34 2.15 4.28
CA LYS A 90 -1.71 1.68 4.54
C LYS A 90 -1.75 0.28 5.15
N LEU A 91 -0.61 -0.43 5.15
CA LEU A 91 -0.48 -1.77 5.69
C LEU A 91 0.16 -1.72 7.08
N ASN A 92 -0.34 -2.57 7.97
CA ASN A 92 0.30 -2.94 9.23
C ASN A 92 0.97 -4.29 9.05
N TYR A 93 2.23 -4.37 9.47
CA TYR A 93 3.00 -5.60 9.44
C TYR A 93 3.10 -6.19 10.84
N ALA A 94 2.83 -7.48 10.98
CA ALA A 94 2.89 -8.16 12.27
C ALA A 94 3.39 -9.59 12.10
N ILE A 95 4.04 -10.16 13.10
CA ILE A 95 4.36 -11.58 13.19
C ILE A 95 3.53 -12.16 14.32
N THR A 96 2.71 -13.18 14.02
CA THR A 96 1.93 -13.93 15.00
C THR A 96 2.28 -15.40 14.95
N ASP A 97 1.81 -16.16 15.94
CA ASP A 97 1.98 -17.61 16.05
C ASP A 97 3.44 -18.06 15.88
N ALA A 98 4.36 -17.21 16.35
CA ALA A 98 5.78 -17.47 16.31
C ALA A 98 6.14 -18.60 17.28
N SER A 99 6.88 -19.58 16.76
CA SER A 99 7.43 -20.70 17.51
C SER A 99 8.90 -20.92 17.15
N PHE A 100 9.50 -22.01 17.62
CA PHE A 100 10.86 -22.39 17.26
C PHE A 100 10.99 -22.87 15.80
N GLU A 101 9.88 -23.24 15.15
CA GLU A 101 9.89 -23.85 13.82
C GLU A 101 9.26 -22.98 12.74
N ASN A 102 8.25 -22.18 13.12
CA ASN A 102 7.47 -21.43 12.15
C ASN A 102 6.94 -20.11 12.74
N PHE A 103 6.46 -19.24 11.87
CA PHE A 103 5.75 -18.01 12.21
C PHE A 103 4.77 -17.66 11.11
N TRP A 104 3.83 -16.76 11.38
CA TRP A 104 3.02 -16.10 10.35
C TRP A 104 3.32 -14.61 10.36
N ALA A 105 3.89 -14.10 9.27
CA ALA A 105 3.98 -12.66 9.04
C ALA A 105 2.77 -12.20 8.22
N TRP A 106 2.16 -11.11 8.64
CA TRP A 106 0.93 -10.54 8.10
C TRP A 106 1.17 -9.13 7.59
N ALA A 107 0.56 -8.80 6.47
CA ALA A 107 0.40 -7.45 5.95
C ALA A 107 -1.09 -7.17 5.83
N LYS A 108 -1.65 -6.49 6.83
CA LYS A 108 -3.10 -6.21 6.94
C LYS A 108 -3.38 -4.73 6.68
N PRO A 109 -4.45 -4.37 5.96
CA PRO A 109 -4.85 -2.97 5.85
C PRO A 109 -5.13 -2.37 7.23
N LYS A 110 -4.56 -1.20 7.53
CA LYS A 110 -4.77 -0.48 8.80
C LYS A 110 -6.22 -0.05 9.00
N GLN A 111 -6.95 0.18 7.91
CA GLN A 111 -8.35 0.63 7.91
C GLN A 111 -9.08 0.02 6.71
N GLY A 112 -10.37 -0.30 6.89
CA GLY A 112 -11.26 -0.68 5.79
C GLY A 112 -11.44 -2.17 5.52
N GLY A 113 -11.01 -3.08 6.41
CA GLY A 113 -11.43 -4.49 6.40
C GLY A 113 -11.17 -5.28 5.11
N GLY A 114 -10.14 -4.91 4.33
CA GLY A 114 -9.78 -5.59 3.08
C GLY A 114 -8.92 -6.84 3.29
N PRO A 115 -8.74 -7.67 2.24
CA PRO A 115 -7.91 -8.86 2.31
C PRO A 115 -6.45 -8.49 2.60
N GLY A 116 -5.82 -9.25 3.49
CA GLY A 116 -4.40 -9.12 3.78
C GLY A 116 -3.55 -10.06 2.93
N TRP A 117 -2.24 -9.93 3.11
CA TRP A 117 -1.27 -10.91 2.63
C TRP A 117 -0.54 -11.52 3.82
N LYS A 118 -0.12 -12.77 3.67
CA LYS A 118 0.65 -13.47 4.69
C LYS A 118 1.74 -14.33 4.09
N ILE A 119 2.79 -14.55 4.87
CA ILE A 119 3.87 -15.48 4.55
C ILE A 119 4.30 -16.20 5.83
N ASN A 120 4.69 -17.46 5.72
CA ASN A 120 5.28 -18.21 6.83
C ASN A 120 6.77 -18.50 6.58
N ALA A 121 7.43 -19.16 7.52
CA ALA A 121 8.86 -19.46 7.41
C ALA A 121 9.21 -20.33 6.19
N ASN A 122 8.28 -21.15 5.69
CA ASN A 122 8.53 -22.17 4.67
C ASN A 122 7.94 -21.83 3.28
N MET A 123 7.38 -20.63 3.12
CA MET A 123 6.70 -20.22 1.88
C MET A 123 7.62 -19.43 0.94
N ASP A 124 7.61 -19.81 -0.34
CA ASP A 124 8.37 -19.13 -1.39
C ASP A 124 7.78 -17.79 -1.82
N TYR A 125 6.47 -17.58 -1.64
CA TYR A 125 5.79 -16.35 -2.01
C TYR A 125 4.69 -16.01 -1.00
N PRO A 126 4.48 -14.71 -0.70
CA PRO A 126 3.33 -14.26 0.08
C PRO A 126 2.03 -14.65 -0.62
N GLN A 127 1.04 -15.07 0.17
CA GLN A 127 -0.28 -15.41 -0.32
C GLN A 127 -1.31 -14.42 0.19
N LYS A 128 -2.31 -14.16 -0.65
CA LYS A 128 -3.50 -13.45 -0.23
C LYS A 128 -4.29 -14.35 0.72
N GLU A 129 -4.81 -13.76 1.77
CA GLU A 129 -5.71 -14.41 2.73
C GLU A 129 -7.12 -14.61 2.18
#